data_AF-A0A395IXD2-F1
#
_entry.id   AF-A0A395IXD2-F1
#
_cell.length_a   1.000
_cell.length_b   1.000
_cell.length_c   1.000
_cell.angle_alpha   90.00
_cell.angle_beta   90.00
_cell.angle_gamma   90.00
#
_symmetry.space_group_name_H-M   'P 1'
#
loop_
_entity.id
_entity.type
_entity.pdbx_description
1 polymer ?
#
loop_
_entity_poly.entity_id
_entity_poly.type
_entity_poly.pdbx_seq_one_letter_code
_entity_poly.pdbx_strand_id
1 'polypeptide(L)'
;MKQRFSSIDVKVIAHELSNALVTLRVSNIYDLSSKIFLVKFAKPDNKQQILIDSGFRCHLTDFSRATAAAPSVFVQRLRKYLKTRRVTQVSQIGTDRIIEFQFSDGQYRLYLEFYAGGNIILTDKDLNILTLLRVVDAGEAQEELRVGLKYSLDNRQNYGGVPDLTKERLQEALQKGADKGKMTLARRRRRRRGMRYGKH
;
A
#
# COMPACT_ATOMS: atom_id res chain seq x y z
N MET A 1 -7.45 -5.93 -17.69
CA MET A 1 -6.69 -6.46 -16.53
C MET A 1 -6.68 -5.38 -15.45
N LYS A 2 -7.18 -5.66 -14.23
CA LYS A 2 -7.33 -4.65 -13.16
C LYS A 2 -5.94 -4.20 -12.71
N GLN A 3 -5.53 -2.98 -13.04
CA GLN A 3 -4.12 -2.58 -12.93
C GLN A 3 -3.65 -2.29 -11.49
N ARG A 4 -4.54 -2.07 -10.52
CA ARG A 4 -4.14 -1.67 -9.16
C ARG A 4 -5.03 -2.32 -8.12
N PHE A 5 -4.44 -2.71 -6.99
CA PHE A 5 -5.20 -3.14 -5.83
C PHE A 5 -6.18 -2.04 -5.39
N SER A 6 -7.42 -2.46 -5.18
CA SER A 6 -8.44 -1.72 -4.42
C SER A 6 -8.26 -1.98 -2.91
N SER A 7 -8.97 -1.26 -2.06
CA SER A 7 -8.93 -1.49 -0.61
C SER A 7 -9.29 -2.93 -0.22
N ILE A 8 -10.27 -3.53 -0.92
CA ILE A 8 -10.67 -4.93 -0.69
C ILE A 8 -9.55 -5.89 -1.10
N ASP A 9 -8.91 -5.64 -2.26
CA ASP A 9 -7.78 -6.47 -2.70
C ASP A 9 -6.63 -6.38 -1.68
N VAL A 10 -6.37 -5.18 -1.12
CA VAL A 10 -5.37 -4.96 -0.05
C VAL A 10 -5.74 -5.72 1.23
N LYS A 11 -7.02 -5.75 1.62
CA LYS A 11 -7.47 -6.51 2.78
C LYS A 11 -7.21 -8.00 2.64
N VAL A 12 -7.56 -8.57 1.47
CA VAL A 12 -7.39 -9.99 1.17
C VAL A 12 -5.92 -10.37 1.14
N ILE A 13 -5.11 -9.63 0.38
CA ILE A 13 -3.68 -9.95 0.28
C ILE A 13 -2.96 -9.75 1.61
N ALA A 14 -3.31 -8.76 2.43
CA ALA A 14 -2.72 -8.59 3.76
C ALA A 14 -3.02 -9.81 4.66
N HIS A 15 -4.24 -10.35 4.59
CA HIS A 15 -4.61 -11.56 5.32
C HIS A 15 -3.83 -12.80 4.83
N GLU A 16 -3.72 -12.99 3.52
CA GLU A 16 -2.92 -14.08 2.94
C GLU A 16 -1.45 -13.99 3.37
N LEU A 17 -0.87 -12.80 3.31
CA LEU A 17 0.52 -12.55 3.70
C LEU A 17 0.74 -12.72 5.20
N SER A 18 -0.23 -12.34 6.05
CA SER A 18 -0.17 -12.57 7.50
C SER A 18 -0.05 -14.07 7.80
N ASN A 19 -0.92 -14.88 7.20
CA ASN A 19 -0.95 -16.32 7.41
C ASN A 19 0.33 -17.02 6.93
N ALA A 20 0.93 -16.54 5.84
CA ALA A 20 2.13 -17.14 5.28
C ALA A 20 3.44 -16.66 5.92
N LEU A 21 3.52 -15.40 6.34
CA LEU A 21 4.80 -14.74 6.66
C LEU A 21 5.04 -14.50 8.15
N VAL A 22 4.00 -14.40 8.97
CA VAL A 22 4.17 -14.22 10.42
C VAL A 22 5.00 -15.37 10.98
N THR A 23 5.90 -15.08 11.93
CA THR A 23 6.94 -15.97 12.48
C THR A 23 8.20 -16.13 11.63
N LEU A 24 8.15 -15.87 10.31
CA LEU A 24 9.33 -15.98 9.46
C LEU A 24 10.28 -14.80 9.66
N ARG A 25 11.56 -15.01 9.35
CA ARG A 25 12.58 -13.95 9.37
C ARG A 25 12.97 -13.54 7.97
N VAL A 26 13.26 -12.26 7.76
CA VAL A 26 13.80 -11.78 6.47
C VAL A 26 15.17 -12.43 6.24
N SER A 27 15.26 -13.27 5.22
CA SER A 27 16.51 -13.90 4.78
C SER A 27 17.31 -12.93 3.91
N ASN A 28 16.66 -12.34 2.90
CA ASN A 28 17.30 -11.39 2.00
C ASN A 28 16.26 -10.55 1.24
N ILE A 29 16.70 -9.45 0.63
CA ILE A 29 15.87 -8.51 -0.14
C ILE A 29 16.61 -8.21 -1.44
N TYR A 30 15.96 -8.25 -2.60
CA TYR A 30 16.61 -8.01 -3.89
C TYR A 30 15.84 -6.99 -4.72
N ASP A 31 16.58 -6.21 -5.51
CA ASP A 31 16.03 -5.48 -6.65
C ASP A 31 15.83 -6.45 -7.82
N LEU A 32 14.63 -6.42 -8.41
CA LEU A 32 14.35 -7.05 -9.71
C LEU A 32 14.19 -5.99 -10.81
N SER A 33 13.75 -4.79 -10.44
CA SER A 33 13.76 -3.59 -11.26
C SER A 33 13.79 -2.35 -10.34
N SER A 34 13.68 -1.14 -10.90
CA SER A 34 13.60 0.10 -10.11
C SER A 34 12.36 0.20 -9.21
N LYS A 35 11.31 -0.59 -9.49
CA LYS A 35 10.04 -0.58 -8.72
C LYS A 35 9.60 -1.96 -8.24
N ILE A 36 10.31 -3.02 -8.65
CA ILE A 36 9.97 -4.39 -8.32
C ILE A 36 11.05 -4.99 -7.42
N PHE A 37 10.61 -5.51 -6.27
CA PHE A 37 11.47 -6.06 -5.24
C PHE A 37 11.07 -7.49 -4.90
N LEU A 38 12.05 -8.31 -4.53
CA LEU A 38 11.84 -9.66 -4.01
C LEU A 38 12.30 -9.70 -2.56
N VAL A 39 11.41 -10.02 -1.63
CA VAL A 39 11.76 -10.23 -0.22
C VAL A 39 11.64 -11.71 0.08
N LYS A 40 12.74 -12.32 0.53
CA LYS A 40 12.79 -13.72 0.94
C LYS A 40 12.71 -13.81 2.45
N PHE A 41 11.88 -14.73 2.92
CA PHE A 41 11.67 -15.04 4.33
C PHE A 41 11.99 -16.50 4.59
N ALA A 42 12.56 -16.79 5.75
CA ALA A 42 12.88 -18.15 6.14
C ALA A 42 12.81 -18.37 7.66
N LYS A 43 12.41 -19.58 8.03
CA LYS A 43 12.81 -20.33 9.22
C LYS A 43 13.21 -21.74 8.75
N PRO A 44 13.84 -22.60 9.57
CA PRO A 44 14.44 -23.87 9.12
C PRO A 44 13.57 -24.67 8.12
N ASP A 45 12.30 -24.87 8.44
CA ASP A 45 11.39 -25.72 7.64
C ASP A 45 10.35 -24.94 6.80
N ASN A 46 10.44 -23.61 6.76
CA ASN A 46 9.48 -22.81 6.00
C ASN A 46 10.18 -21.61 5.36
N LYS A 47 10.18 -21.62 4.02
CA LYS A 47 10.72 -20.55 3.17
C LYS A 47 9.57 -19.99 2.36
N GLN A 48 9.44 -18.68 2.38
CA GLN A 48 8.47 -17.94 1.58
C GLN A 48 9.18 -16.78 0.90
N GLN A 49 8.64 -16.30 -0.20
CA GLN A 49 9.12 -15.07 -0.81
C GLN A 49 7.94 -14.31 -1.40
N ILE A 50 8.02 -12.99 -1.35
CA ILE A 50 7.04 -12.11 -1.97
C ILE A 50 7.70 -11.26 -3.04
N LEU A 51 6.94 -11.02 -4.09
CA LEU A 51 7.24 -9.98 -5.07
C LEU A 51 6.41 -8.75 -4.73
N ILE A 52 7.06 -7.59 -4.69
CA ILE A 52 6.44 -6.29 -4.45
C ILE A 52 6.63 -5.46 -5.73
N ASP A 53 5.54 -4.99 -6.31
CA ASP A 53 5.50 -4.04 -7.42
C ASP A 53 4.91 -2.72 -6.90
N SER A 54 5.78 -1.76 -6.61
CA SER A 54 5.45 -0.55 -5.87
C SER A 54 4.33 0.24 -6.54
N GLY A 55 3.24 0.49 -5.80
CA GLY A 55 2.06 1.20 -6.29
C GLY A 55 1.01 0.33 -7.00
N PHE A 56 1.32 -0.94 -7.27
CA PHE A 56 0.47 -1.82 -8.10
C PHE A 56 -0.04 -3.04 -7.33
N ARG A 57 0.87 -3.91 -6.89
CA ARG A 57 0.54 -5.21 -6.27
C ARG A 57 1.68 -5.78 -5.43
N CYS A 58 1.35 -6.74 -4.58
CA CYS A 58 2.31 -7.68 -3.98
C CYS A 58 1.69 -9.08 -3.93
N HIS A 59 2.51 -10.13 -3.93
CA HIS A 59 2.04 -11.51 -3.83
C HIS A 59 3.17 -12.48 -3.46
N LEU A 60 2.82 -13.61 -2.87
CA LEU A 60 3.70 -14.77 -2.74
C LEU A 60 4.08 -15.30 -4.13
N THR A 61 5.29 -15.87 -4.24
CA THR A 61 5.76 -16.41 -5.51
C THR A 61 6.77 -17.53 -5.29
N ASP A 62 6.71 -18.58 -6.09
CA ASP A 62 7.74 -19.63 -6.10
C ASP A 62 8.77 -19.42 -7.21
N PHE A 63 8.54 -18.44 -8.09
CA PHE A 63 9.41 -18.20 -9.24
C PHE A 63 10.77 -17.64 -8.82
N SER A 64 11.82 -18.31 -9.27
CA SER A 64 13.16 -17.73 -9.29
C SER A 64 13.26 -16.68 -10.40
N ARG A 65 13.93 -15.57 -10.11
CA ARG A 65 14.16 -14.48 -11.06
C ARG A 65 15.62 -14.07 -11.02
N ALA A 66 16.13 -13.61 -12.15
CA ALA A 66 17.43 -12.94 -12.17
C ALA A 66 17.37 -11.71 -11.27
N THR A 67 18.28 -11.64 -10.30
CA THR A 67 18.41 -10.50 -9.39
C THR A 67 19.47 -9.56 -9.91
N ALA A 68 19.35 -8.26 -9.61
CA ALA A 68 20.40 -7.31 -9.93
C ALA A 68 21.76 -7.75 -9.34
N ALA A 69 22.85 -7.52 -10.09
CA ALA A 69 24.20 -7.88 -9.66
C ALA A 69 24.63 -7.13 -8.39
N ALA A 70 24.21 -5.87 -8.26
CA ALA A 70 24.42 -5.05 -7.08
C ALA A 70 23.08 -4.49 -6.54
N PRO A 71 22.88 -4.46 -5.21
CA PRO A 71 21.66 -3.92 -4.61
C PRO A 71 21.63 -2.39 -4.69
N SER A 72 20.45 -1.82 -4.91
CA SER A 72 20.23 -0.38 -4.84
C SER A 72 20.50 0.17 -3.43
N VAL A 73 20.77 1.48 -3.30
CA VAL A 73 20.96 2.14 -1.99
C VAL A 73 19.73 1.92 -1.09
N PHE A 74 18.53 1.93 -1.68
CA PHE A 74 17.29 1.63 -0.97
C PHE A 74 17.29 0.20 -0.41
N VAL A 75 17.59 -0.81 -1.23
CA VAL A 75 17.67 -2.21 -0.78
C VAL A 75 18.80 -2.43 0.22
N GLN A 76 19.95 -1.75 0.07
CA GLN A 76 21.02 -1.80 1.06
C GLN A 76 20.54 -1.31 2.44
N ARG A 77 19.79 -0.21 2.49
CA ARG A 77 19.19 0.28 3.73
C ARG A 77 18.15 -0.69 4.27
N LEU A 78 17.25 -1.21 3.45
CA LEU A 78 16.28 -2.23 3.90
C LEU A 78 17.00 -3.45 4.51
N ARG A 79 18.04 -3.98 3.84
CA ARG A 79 18.85 -5.10 4.34
C ARG A 79 19.51 -4.76 5.68
N LYS A 80 20.05 -3.55 5.84
CA LYS A 80 20.67 -3.09 7.09
C LYS A 80 19.73 -3.19 8.28
N TYR A 81 18.45 -2.80 8.12
CA TYR A 81 17.49 -2.77 9.21
C TYR A 81 16.71 -4.08 9.39
N LEU A 82 16.30 -4.71 8.28
CA LEU A 82 15.32 -5.78 8.28
C LEU A 82 15.91 -7.19 8.19
N LYS A 83 17.13 -7.37 7.67
CA LYS A 83 17.71 -8.71 7.54
C LYS A 83 17.76 -9.38 8.92
N THR A 84 17.36 -10.64 8.99
CA THR A 84 17.17 -11.47 10.20
C THR A 84 16.02 -11.08 11.12
N ARG A 85 15.34 -9.95 10.89
CA ARG A 85 14.19 -9.55 11.71
C ARG A 85 12.98 -10.44 11.42
N ARG A 86 12.27 -10.80 12.49
CA ARG A 86 11.06 -11.64 12.45
C ARG A 86 9.86 -10.79 12.06
N VAL A 87 9.03 -11.26 11.14
CA VAL A 87 7.70 -10.68 10.88
C VAL A 87 6.78 -11.06 12.03
N THR A 88 6.16 -10.06 12.64
CA THR A 88 5.30 -10.25 13.82
C THR A 88 3.85 -9.93 13.51
N GLN A 89 3.59 -9.07 12.52
CA GLN A 89 2.25 -8.77 12.04
C GLN A 89 2.29 -8.32 10.58
N VAL A 90 1.23 -8.65 9.84
CA VAL A 90 0.93 -8.06 8.53
C VAL A 90 -0.54 -7.67 8.52
N SER A 91 -0.85 -6.41 8.22
CA SER A 91 -2.23 -5.92 8.23
C SER A 91 -2.43 -4.72 7.32
N GLN A 92 -3.67 -4.51 6.89
CA GLN A 92 -4.08 -3.27 6.22
C GLN A 92 -4.17 -2.12 7.23
N ILE A 93 -3.76 -0.92 6.84
CA ILE A 93 -3.99 0.31 7.62
C ILE A 93 -5.41 0.83 7.33
N GLY A 94 -6.27 0.81 8.36
CA GLY A 94 -7.67 1.25 8.26
C GLY A 94 -8.40 0.57 7.10
N THR A 95 -8.98 1.38 6.21
CA THR A 95 -9.49 0.90 4.90
C THR A 95 -8.67 1.44 3.74
N ASP A 96 -7.47 1.95 4.01
CA ASP A 96 -6.64 2.56 2.98
C ASP A 96 -5.85 1.51 2.20
N ARG A 97 -5.29 1.90 1.06
CA ARG A 97 -4.54 0.98 0.20
C ARG A 97 -3.08 0.87 0.63
N ILE A 98 -2.88 0.54 1.90
CA ILE A 98 -1.58 0.44 2.56
C ILE A 98 -1.53 -0.86 3.36
N ILE A 99 -0.44 -1.61 3.18
CA ILE A 99 -0.11 -2.76 4.03
C ILE A 99 1.02 -2.36 4.95
N GLU A 100 0.87 -2.61 6.25
CA GLU A 100 1.92 -2.56 7.25
C GLU A 100 2.44 -3.96 7.51
N PHE A 101 3.76 -4.11 7.46
CA PHE A 101 4.49 -5.22 8.06
C PHE A 101 5.16 -4.73 9.33
N GLN A 102 4.92 -5.39 10.44
CA GLN A 102 5.67 -5.15 11.67
C GLN A 102 6.73 -6.22 11.83
N PHE A 103 7.93 -5.77 12.20
CA PHE A 103 9.07 -6.64 12.46
C PHE A 103 9.55 -6.50 13.89
N SER A 104 9.90 -7.63 14.49
CA SER A 104 10.41 -7.74 15.87
C SER A 104 9.52 -6.99 16.87
N ASP A 105 8.21 -7.23 16.82
CA ASP A 105 7.23 -6.68 17.75
C ASP A 105 7.13 -5.14 17.65
N GLY A 106 7.06 -4.67 16.40
CA GLY A 106 6.84 -3.25 16.08
C GLY A 106 8.09 -2.36 16.11
N GLN A 107 9.28 -2.93 16.35
CA GLN A 107 10.55 -2.17 16.36
C GLN A 107 10.88 -1.56 14.99
N TYR A 108 10.48 -2.24 13.91
CA TYR A 108 10.52 -1.71 12.56
C TYR A 108 9.19 -1.95 11.88
N ARG A 109 8.77 -0.99 11.06
CA ARG A 109 7.50 -1.06 10.32
C ARG A 109 7.73 -0.74 8.85
N LEU A 110 7.31 -1.63 7.96
CA LEU A 110 7.40 -1.42 6.51
C LEU A 110 6.00 -1.22 5.93
N TYR A 111 5.81 -0.10 5.25
CA TYR A 111 4.55 0.28 4.62
C TYR A 111 4.67 0.13 3.11
N LEU A 112 3.71 -0.58 2.52
CA LEU A 112 3.54 -0.69 1.07
C LEU A 112 2.32 0.13 0.65
N GLU A 113 2.54 1.24 -0.07
CA GLU A 113 1.47 2.11 -0.54
C GLU A 113 1.08 1.78 -1.99
N PHE A 114 -0.20 1.44 -2.24
CA PHE A 114 -0.72 1.02 -3.55
C PHE A 114 -1.50 2.12 -4.30
N TYR A 115 -1.01 3.37 -4.26
CA TYR A 115 -1.54 4.50 -5.05
C TYR A 115 -0.80 4.68 -6.38
N ALA A 116 -1.26 5.62 -7.22
CA ALA A 116 -0.71 5.84 -8.55
C ALA A 116 0.81 6.12 -8.56
N GLY A 117 1.35 6.79 -7.53
CA GLY A 117 2.78 7.03 -7.37
C GLY A 117 3.55 5.89 -6.69
N GLY A 118 2.86 5.08 -5.88
CA GLY A 118 3.46 4.04 -5.03
C GLY A 118 4.48 4.58 -4.02
N ASN A 119 4.65 3.85 -2.92
CA ASN A 119 5.84 4.01 -2.09
C ASN A 119 6.09 2.74 -1.29
N ILE A 120 7.34 2.58 -0.87
CA ILE A 120 7.75 1.59 0.12
C ILE A 120 8.52 2.37 1.18
N ILE A 121 8.00 2.39 2.40
CA ILE A 121 8.50 3.26 3.47
C ILE A 121 8.84 2.38 4.67
N LEU A 122 10.07 2.48 5.16
CA LEU A 122 10.52 1.81 6.38
C LEU A 122 10.65 2.84 7.50
N THR A 123 10.02 2.58 8.63
CA THR A 123 10.15 3.40 9.84
C THR A 123 10.70 2.59 11.02
N ASP A 124 11.18 3.31 12.03
CA ASP A 124 11.36 2.77 13.38
C ASP A 124 10.02 2.65 14.13
N LYS A 125 10.10 2.30 15.42
CA LYS A 125 8.96 2.16 16.33
C LYS A 125 8.17 3.46 16.55
N ASP A 126 8.84 4.61 16.42
CA ASP A 126 8.29 5.94 16.69
C ASP A 126 7.80 6.62 15.39
N LEU A 127 7.73 5.85 14.29
CA LEU A 127 7.35 6.27 12.95
C LEU A 127 8.34 7.22 12.26
N ASN A 128 9.59 7.31 12.71
CA ASN A 128 10.60 8.06 11.98
C ASN A 128 11.03 7.29 10.73
N ILE A 129 11.03 7.95 9.57
CA ILE A 129 11.38 7.36 8.28
C ILE A 129 12.89 7.07 8.24
N LEU A 130 13.24 5.79 8.17
CA LEU A 130 14.62 5.30 8.07
C LEU A 130 15.08 5.23 6.60
N THR A 131 14.16 4.79 5.72
CA THR A 131 14.36 4.82 4.27
C THR A 131 13.02 4.72 3.55
N LEU A 132 12.98 5.20 2.32
CA LEU A 132 11.81 5.19 1.46
C LEU A 132 12.24 5.05 0.00
N LEU A 133 11.39 4.43 -0.82
CA LEU A 133 11.67 4.23 -2.25
C LEU A 133 11.65 5.56 -3.02
N ARG A 134 10.70 6.43 -2.70
CA ARG A 134 10.49 7.70 -3.39
C ARG A 134 10.33 8.84 -2.38
N VAL A 135 11.14 9.88 -2.55
CA VAL A 135 10.97 11.17 -1.86
C VAL A 135 9.75 11.88 -2.42
N VAL A 136 8.99 12.50 -1.54
CA VAL A 136 7.78 13.25 -1.89
C VAL A 136 7.93 14.64 -1.31
N ASP A 137 7.89 15.66 -2.16
CA ASP A 137 7.89 17.05 -1.71
C ASP A 137 6.51 17.45 -1.19
N ALA A 138 6.47 18.46 -0.32
CA ALA A 138 5.22 19.00 0.19
C ALA A 138 4.37 19.59 -0.94
N GLY A 139 3.07 19.31 -0.92
CA GLY A 139 2.07 19.90 -1.81
C GLY A 139 0.75 20.15 -1.10
N GLU A 140 -0.20 20.82 -1.75
CA GLU A 140 -1.47 21.27 -1.13
C GLU A 140 -2.27 20.16 -0.43
N ALA A 141 -2.18 18.92 -0.92
CA ALA A 141 -2.87 17.76 -0.36
C ALA A 141 -1.92 16.57 -0.12
N GLN A 142 -0.61 16.81 -0.11
CA GLN A 142 0.40 15.76 -0.01
C GLN A 142 1.48 16.14 0.99
N GLU A 143 1.64 15.31 2.01
CA GLU A 143 2.69 15.48 3.01
C GLU A 143 4.07 15.18 2.42
N GLU A 144 5.07 15.89 2.94
CA GLU A 144 6.47 15.64 2.63
C GLU A 144 6.89 14.27 3.18
N LEU A 145 7.52 13.45 2.34
CA LEU A 145 8.13 12.18 2.74
C LEU A 145 9.61 12.20 2.39
N ARG A 146 10.46 12.22 3.43
CA ARG A 146 11.92 12.04 3.32
C ARG A 146 12.47 11.39 4.58
N VAL A 147 13.69 10.88 4.49
CA VAL A 147 14.40 10.27 5.61
C VAL A 147 14.55 11.28 6.76
N GLY A 148 14.27 10.83 7.98
CA GLY A 148 14.36 11.65 9.19
C GLY A 148 13.05 12.35 9.58
N LEU A 149 12.06 12.44 8.68
CA LEU A 149 10.72 12.91 9.04
C LEU A 149 9.87 11.79 9.66
N LYS A 150 8.80 12.18 10.35
CA LYS A 150 7.82 11.24 10.90
C LYS A 150 6.77 10.89 9.84
N TYR A 151 6.49 9.61 9.68
CA TYR A 151 5.44 9.12 8.79
C TYR A 151 4.07 9.27 9.46
N SER A 152 3.17 10.02 8.84
CA SER A 152 1.81 10.24 9.35
C SER A 152 0.85 9.14 8.95
N LEU A 153 0.15 8.59 9.94
CA LEU A 153 -0.98 7.67 9.76
C LEU A 153 -2.34 8.34 9.99
N ASP A 154 -2.36 9.56 10.53
CA ASP A 154 -3.59 10.22 10.98
C ASP A 154 -4.52 10.61 9.82
N ASN A 155 -3.93 10.91 8.67
CA ASN A 155 -4.67 11.25 7.45
C ASN A 155 -5.13 10.02 6.66
N ARG A 156 -4.89 8.79 7.16
CA ARG A 156 -5.24 7.56 6.45
C ARG A 156 -6.69 7.18 6.69
N GLN A 157 -7.35 6.71 5.64
CA GLN A 157 -8.78 6.43 5.69
C GLN A 157 -9.13 5.41 6.78
N ASN A 158 -10.00 5.81 7.71
CA ASN A 158 -10.50 4.97 8.79
C ASN A 158 -9.38 4.37 9.67
N TYR A 159 -8.25 5.08 9.83
CA TYR A 159 -7.15 4.61 10.68
C TYR A 159 -7.60 4.36 12.13
N GLY A 160 -8.39 5.26 12.69
CA GLY A 160 -8.98 5.12 14.04
C GLY A 160 -10.12 4.09 14.14
N GLY A 161 -10.43 3.38 13.04
CA GLY A 161 -11.51 2.40 12.98
C GLY A 161 -12.45 2.65 11.81
N VAL A 162 -13.02 1.56 11.30
CA VAL A 162 -14.12 1.64 10.32
C VAL A 162 -15.39 1.94 11.12
N PRO A 163 -16.15 2.99 10.78
CA PRO A 163 -17.40 3.24 11.48
C PRO A 163 -18.35 2.04 11.28
N ASP A 164 -19.25 1.82 12.23
CA ASP A 164 -20.16 0.68 12.18
C ASP A 164 -21.12 0.74 10.98
N LEU A 165 -21.49 -0.43 10.48
CA LEU A 165 -22.47 -0.57 9.42
C LEU A 165 -23.89 -0.52 10.03
N THR A 166 -24.43 0.69 10.19
CA THR A 166 -25.82 0.88 10.64
C THR A 166 -26.77 0.96 9.45
N LYS A 167 -28.06 0.66 9.68
CA LYS A 167 -29.10 0.72 8.64
C LYS A 167 -29.24 2.14 8.10
N GLU A 168 -29.17 3.13 9.00
CA GLU A 168 -29.27 4.56 8.70
C GLU A 168 -28.13 4.99 7.79
N ARG A 169 -26.88 4.62 8.14
CA ARG A 169 -25.71 4.93 7.34
C ARG A 169 -25.74 4.26 5.97
N LEU A 170 -26.24 3.03 5.89
CA LEU A 170 -26.43 2.34 4.62
C LEU A 170 -27.45 3.07 3.74
N GLN A 171 -28.60 3.44 4.30
CA GLN A 171 -29.64 4.19 3.60
C GLN A 171 -29.12 5.55 3.12
N GLU A 172 -28.42 6.30 3.97
CA GLU A 172 -27.81 7.57 3.60
C GLU A 172 -26.78 7.42 2.48
N ALA A 173 -25.92 6.41 2.55
CA ALA A 173 -24.91 6.14 1.52
C ALA A 173 -25.57 5.82 0.17
N LEU A 174 -26.61 4.99 0.18
CA LEU A 174 -27.39 4.65 -1.02
C LEU A 174 -28.10 5.89 -1.60
N GLN A 175 -28.69 6.72 -0.74
CA GLN A 175 -29.38 7.95 -1.14
C GLN A 175 -28.40 8.95 -1.77
N LYS A 176 -27.25 9.21 -1.12
CA LYS A 176 -26.18 10.04 -1.69
C LYS A 176 -25.70 9.52 -3.05
N GLY A 177 -25.61 8.19 -3.20
CA GLY A 177 -25.29 7.53 -4.46
C GLY A 177 -26.33 7.81 -5.56
N ALA A 178 -27.62 7.66 -5.23
CA ALA A 178 -28.73 7.93 -6.14
C ALA A 178 -28.75 9.41 -6.60
N ASP A 179 -28.54 10.34 -5.67
CA ASP A 179 -28.56 11.78 -5.95
C ASP A 179 -27.39 12.20 -6.85
N LYS A 180 -26.17 11.68 -6.60
CA LYS A 180 -25.03 11.86 -7.52
C LYS A 180 -25.31 11.30 -8.90
N GLY A 181 -25.99 10.15 -8.99
CA GLY A 181 -26.42 9.56 -10.26
C GLY A 181 -27.36 10.48 -11.03
N LYS A 182 -28.40 11.00 -10.37
CA LYS A 182 -29.37 11.95 -10.94
C LYS A 182 -28.71 13.24 -11.42
N MET A 183 -27.81 13.83 -10.62
CA MET A 183 -27.06 15.03 -11.03
C MET A 183 -26.19 14.78 -12.27
N THR A 184 -25.54 13.62 -12.35
CA THR A 184 -24.69 13.25 -13.49
C THR A 184 -25.52 13.08 -14.77
N LEU A 185 -26.69 12.44 -14.67
CA LEU A 185 -27.66 12.30 -15.75
C LEU A 185 -28.21 13.66 -16.21
N ALA A 186 -28.54 14.56 -15.28
CA ALA A 186 -29.00 15.91 -15.58
C ALA A 186 -27.92 16.73 -16.32
N ARG A 187 -26.66 16.65 -15.88
CA ARG A 187 -25.52 17.32 -16.52
C ARG A 187 -25.26 16.78 -17.94
N ARG A 188 -25.39 15.46 -18.17
CA ARG A 188 -25.33 14.86 -19.51
C ARG A 188 -26.46 15.31 -20.42
N ARG A 189 -27.70 15.42 -19.91
CA ARG A 189 -28.86 15.92 -20.66
C ARG A 189 -28.69 17.39 -21.07
N ARG A 190 -28.20 18.26 -20.18
CA ARG A 190 -27.89 19.68 -20.50
C ARG A 190 -26.81 19.81 -21.57
N ARG A 191 -25.72 19.02 -21.50
CA ARG A 191 -24.67 19.00 -22.53
C ARG A 191 -25.18 18.56 -23.91
N ARG A 192 -26.04 17.53 -23.97
CA ARG A 192 -26.65 17.06 -25.23
C ARG A 192 -27.61 18.09 -25.86
N ARG A 193 -28.34 18.85 -25.04
CA ARG A 193 -29.20 19.94 -25.53
C ARG A 193 -28.37 21.13 -26.05
N GLY A 194 -27.29 21.51 -25.37
CA GLY A 194 -26.39 22.58 -25.85
C GLY A 194 -25.72 22.31 -27.20
N MET A 195 -25.36 21.06 -27.51
CA MET A 195 -24.81 20.68 -28.82
C MET A 195 -25.82 20.73 -29.98
N ARG A 196 -27.14 20.70 -29.71
CA ARG A 196 -28.16 20.78 -30.76
C ARG A 196 -28.46 22.21 -31.22
N TYR A 197 -28.08 23.22 -30.45
CA TYR A 197 -28.33 24.64 -30.77
C TYR A 197 -27.09 25.39 -31.29
N GLY A 198 -25.97 24.69 -31.54
CA GLY A 198 -24.70 25.26 -32.02
C GLY A 198 -24.36 24.95 -33.48
N LYS A 199 -25.36 24.60 -34.32
CA LYS A 199 -25.22 24.50 -35.78
C LYS A 199 -26.15 25.52 -36.43
N HIS A 200 -25.75 26.79 -36.41
CA HIS A 200 -26.19 27.80 -37.36
C HIS A 200 -24.99 28.67 -37.68
#